data_AF-A0A7Z9UW35-F1
#
_entry.id   AF-A0A7Z9UW35-F1
#
_cell.length_a   1.000
_cell.length_b   1.000
_cell.length_c   1.000
_cell.angle_alpha   90.00
_cell.angle_beta   90.00
_cell.angle_gamma   90.00
#
_symmetry.space_group_name_H-M   'P 1'
#
loop_
_entity.id
_entity.type
_entity.pdbx_description
1 polymer ?
#
loop_
_entity_poly.entity_id
_entity_poly.type
_entity_poly.pdbx_seq_one_letter_code
_entity_poly.pdbx_strand_id
1 'polypeptide(L)' 'EGAKDAVPALILLLQDQDDEGFVRSDAAEALGKIGTPEALKAVKEYQSRQ' A
#
# COMPACT_ATOMS: atom_id res chain seq x y z
N GLU A 1 13.26 -1.98 12.43
CA GLU A 1 13.84 -1.34 11.23
C GLU A 1 13.36 -1.91 9.89
N GLY A 2 12.90 -3.16 9.73
CA GLY A 2 12.52 -3.70 8.40
C GLY A 2 11.20 -3.25 7.76
N ALA A 3 10.33 -2.50 8.44
CA ALA A 3 9.02 -2.14 7.90
C ALA A 3 9.08 -1.05 6.80
N LYS A 4 10.12 -0.21 6.81
CA LYS A 4 10.31 0.85 5.81
C LYS A 4 10.82 0.30 4.47
N ASP A 5 11.60 -0.78 4.51
CA ASP A 5 12.12 -1.44 3.30
C ASP A 5 11.00 -2.16 2.52
N ALA A 6 9.89 -2.49 3.19
CA ALA A 6 8.73 -3.12 2.55
C ALA A 6 7.82 -2.11 1.81
N VAL A 7 7.99 -0.80 2.05
CA VAL A 7 7.13 0.24 1.46
C VAL A 7 7.08 0.19 -0.07
N PRO A 8 8.21 0.08 -0.80
CA PRO A 8 8.17 0.02 -2.26
C PRO A 8 7.41 -1.21 -2.79
N ALA A 9 7.61 -2.37 -2.16
CA ALA A 9 6.96 -3.61 -2.56
C ALA A 9 5.44 -3.55 -2.31
N LEU A 10 5.02 -3.02 -1.15
CA LEU A 10 3.61 -2.84 -0.83
C LEU A 10 2.92 -1.80 -1.73
N ILE A 11 3.63 -0.75 -2.14
CA ILE A 11 3.11 0.23 -3.11
C ILE A 11 2.88 -0.40 -4.48
N LEU A 12 3.80 -1.27 -4.94
CA LEU A 12 3.63 -2.01 -6.19
C LEU A 12 2.39 -2.91 -6.12
N LEU A 13 2.26 -3.69 -5.05
CA LEU A 13 1.11 -4.57 -4.81
C LEU A 13 -0.23 -3.80 -4.80
N LEU A 14 -0.23 -2.59 -4.24
CA LEU A 14 -1.41 -1.73 -4.17
C LEU A 14 -1.86 -1.23 -5.56
N GLN A 15 -0.94 -1.14 -6.52
CA GLN A 15 -1.19 -0.68 -7.89
C GLN A 15 -1.47 -1.84 -8.87
N ASP A 16 -1.18 -3.07 -8.46
CA ASP A 16 -1.40 -4.26 -9.26
C ASP A 16 -2.91 -4.49 -9.44
N GLN A 17 -3.35 -4.51 -10.70
CA GLN A 17 -4.76 -4.67 -11.04
C GLN A 17 -5.16 -6.13 -11.19
N ASP A 18 -4.18 -7.03 -11.36
CA ASP A 18 -4.35 -8.46 -11.49
C ASP A 18 -4.41 -9.14 -10.12
N ASP A 19 -3.89 -8.50 -9.07
CA ASP A 19 -4.00 -8.96 -7.68
C ASP A 19 -5.44 -8.90 -7.14
N GLU A 20 -5.77 -9.83 -6.26
CA GLU A 20 -7.12 -9.92 -5.68
C GLU A 20 -7.42 -8.69 -4.81
N GLY A 21 -8.66 -8.20 -4.83
CA GLY A 21 -9.03 -6.95 -4.14
C GLY A 21 -8.79 -6.95 -2.62
N PHE A 22 -8.77 -8.13 -1.99
CA PHE A 22 -8.42 -8.28 -0.59
C PHE A 22 -6.91 -8.11 -0.33
N VAL A 23 -6.05 -8.58 -1.25
CA VAL A 23 -4.59 -8.41 -1.15
C VAL A 23 -4.22 -6.93 -1.22
N ARG A 24 -4.87 -6.15 -2.09
CA ARG A 24 -4.70 -4.70 -2.17
C ARG A 24 -5.16 -3.98 -0.90
N SER A 25 -6.24 -4.46 -0.29
CA SER A 25 -6.75 -3.91 0.97
C SER A 25 -5.80 -4.16 2.15
N ASP A 26 -5.22 -5.36 2.23
CA ASP A 26 -4.19 -5.69 3.22
C ASP A 26 -2.90 -4.88 3.00
N ALA A 27 -2.49 -4.67 1.74
CA ALA A 27 -1.36 -3.81 1.41
C ALA A 27 -1.62 -2.35 1.84
N ALA A 28 -2.82 -1.83 1.61
CA ALA A 28 -3.21 -0.50 2.05
C ALA A 28 -3.18 -0.37 3.58
N GLU A 29 -3.66 -1.38 4.30
CA GLU A 29 -3.61 -1.40 5.77
C GLU A 29 -2.17 -1.45 6.29
N ALA A 30 -1.33 -2.30 5.71
CA ALA A 30 0.09 -2.40 6.06
C ALA A 30 0.82 -1.07 5.83
N LEU A 31 0.60 -0.42 4.68
CA LEU A 31 1.15 0.91 4.37
C LEU A 31 0.66 1.98 5.36
N GLY A 32 -0.61 1.93 5.75
CA GLY A 32 -1.17 2.82 6.79
C GLY A 32 -0.50 2.63 8.15
N LYS A 33 -0.22 1.38 8.55
CA LYS A 33 0.49 1.05 9.79
C LYS A 33 1.97 1.46 9.76
N ILE A 34 2.63 1.41 8.60
CA ILE A 34 4.01 1.88 8.43
C ILE A 34 4.12 3.40 8.61
N GLY A 35 3.12 4.15 8.12
CA GLY A 35 2.98 5.58 8.43
C GLY A 35 4.03 6.51 7.81
N THR A 36 4.86 6.02 6.88
CA THR A 36 5.79 6.85 6.12
C THR A 36 5.05 7.75 5.13
N PRO A 37 5.57 8.94 4.79
CA PRO A 37 4.94 9.84 3.83
C PRO A 37 4.60 9.17 2.48
N GLU A 38 5.50 8.34 1.94
CA GLU A 38 5.27 7.62 0.69
C GLU A 38 4.11 6.62 0.82
N ALA A 39 4.10 5.84 1.91
CA ALA A 39 3.05 4.86 2.17
C ALA A 39 1.68 5.51 2.33
N LEU A 40 1.57 6.58 3.11
CA LEU A 40 0.32 7.31 3.31
C LEU A 40 -0.19 7.95 2.01
N LYS A 41 0.73 8.44 1.17
CA LYS A 41 0.37 8.96 -0.16
C LYS A 41 -0.23 7.86 -1.03
N ALA A 42 0.42 6.70 -1.10
CA ALA A 42 -0.07 5.58 -1.91
C ALA A 42 -1.45 5.09 -1.47
N VAL A 43 -1.69 4.98 -0.15
CA VAL A 43 -3.00 4.61 0.42
C VAL A 43 -4.09 5.61 0.03
N LYS A 44 -3.81 6.92 0.09
CA LYS A 44 -4.77 7.95 -0.35
C LYS A 44 -5.10 7.85 -1.83
N GLU A 45 -4.10 7.63 -2.67
CA GLU A 45 -4.33 7.48 -4.11
C GLU A 45 -5.16 6.22 -4.42
N TYR A 46 -4.91 5.12 -3.73
CA TYR A 46 -5.72 3.90 -3.85
C TYR A 46 -7.17 4.13 -3.43
N GLN A 47 -7.40 4.76 -2.27
CA GLN A 47 -8.74 5.07 -1.77
C GLN A 47 -9.52 6.03 -2.67
N SER A 48 -8.83 6.91 -3.41
CA SER A 48 -9.46 7.82 -4.37
C SER A 48 -9.78 7.16 -5.72
N ARG A 49 -9.22 5.98 -6.00
CA ARG A 49 -9.40 5.23 -7.26
C ARG A 49 -10.43 4.11 -7.17
N GLN A 50 -10.80 3.69 -5.96
CA GLN A 50 -11.96 2.84 -5.65
C GLN A 50 -13.23 3.69 -5.65
#